data_AF-A0A6M1PNX5-F1
#
_entry.id   AF-A0A6M1PNX5-F1
#
_cell.length_a   1.000
_cell.length_b   1.000
_cell.length_c   1.000
_cell.angle_alpha   90.00
_cell.angle_beta   90.00
_cell.angle_gamma   90.00
#
_symmetry.space_group_name_H-M   'P 1'
#
loop_
_entity.id
_entity.type
_entity.pdbx_description
1 polymer ?
#
loop_
_entity_poly.entity_id
_entity_poly.type
_entity_poly.pdbx_seq_one_letter_code
_entity_poly.pdbx_strand_id
1 'polypeptide(L)'
;MVVHDNRKEQIITKALELFSERGYYKTTNEMVAKEVRVTQPFVYHFFKSKEEMFIAVLDKAFQRLLAAFSSVEVPAHLIVDKMGLAFNDILNNNRKEILMVM
;
A
#
# COMPACT_ATOMS: atom_id res chain seq x y z
N MET A 1 15.26 21.12 3.46
CA MET A 1 14.91 20.00 2.56
C MET A 1 13.41 19.81 2.67
N VAL A 2 12.70 19.92 1.54
CA VAL A 2 11.29 20.32 1.48
C VAL A 2 10.36 19.14 1.82
N VAL A 3 9.53 19.29 2.87
CA VAL A 3 8.58 18.31 3.42
C VAL A 3 7.27 18.28 2.60
N HIS A 4 7.34 18.13 1.28
CA HIS A 4 6.13 18.02 0.45
C HIS A 4 5.67 16.56 0.22
N ASP A 5 6.51 15.56 0.47
CA ASP A 5 6.20 14.15 0.15
C ASP A 5 5.41 13.40 1.25
N ASN A 6 5.42 13.90 2.49
CA ASN A 6 4.88 13.14 3.63
C ASN A 6 3.34 13.04 3.60
N ARG A 7 2.63 14.08 3.13
CA ARG A 7 1.16 14.08 3.17
C ARG A 7 0.53 13.11 2.18
N LYS A 8 1.05 13.05 0.95
CA LYS A 8 0.58 12.08 -0.05
C LYS A 8 0.80 10.65 0.46
N GLU A 9 1.96 10.37 1.05
CA GLU A 9 2.27 9.05 1.59
C GLU A 9 1.42 8.68 2.83
N GLN A 10 1.09 9.65 3.70
CA GLN A 10 0.13 9.43 4.79
C GLN A 10 -1.26 9.06 4.25
N ILE A 11 -1.73 9.75 3.21
CA ILE A 11 -3.00 9.44 2.56
C ILE A 11 -2.97 8.03 1.99
N ILE A 12 -1.92 7.64 1.26
CA ILE A 12 -1.80 6.30 0.70
C ILE A 12 -1.77 5.25 1.82
N THR A 13 -0.99 5.45 2.88
CA THR A 13 -0.90 4.50 4.00
C THR A 13 -2.25 4.30 4.69
N LYS A 14 -3.01 5.38 4.94
CA LYS A 14 -4.35 5.27 5.54
C LYS A 14 -5.41 4.73 4.58
N ALA A 15 -5.32 5.07 3.30
CA ALA A 15 -6.16 4.48 2.28
C ALA A 15 -5.93 2.97 2.17
N LEU A 16 -4.67 2.51 2.26
CA LEU A 16 -4.32 1.09 2.28
C LEU A 16 -5.00 0.36 3.43
N GLU A 17 -4.91 0.90 4.65
CA GLU A 17 -5.60 0.33 5.81
C GLU A 17 -7.10 0.18 5.54
N LEU A 18 -7.76 1.26 5.10
CA LEU A 18 -9.20 1.25 4.85
C LEU A 18 -9.62 0.31 3.71
N PHE A 19 -8.89 0.31 2.59
CA PHE A 19 -9.17 -0.58 1.46
C PHE A 19 -8.96 -2.04 1.83
N SER A 20 -7.91 -2.37 2.58
CA SER A 20 -7.64 -3.75 3.01
C SER A 20 -8.68 -4.29 3.99
N GLU A 21 -9.31 -3.42 4.79
CA GLU A 21 -10.31 -3.81 5.79
C GLU A 21 -11.74 -3.83 5.24
N ARG A 22 -12.07 -2.89 4.33
CA ARG A 22 -13.45 -2.65 3.89
C ARG A 22 -13.69 -3.00 2.43
N GLY A 23 -12.63 -3.18 1.66
CA GLY A 23 -12.66 -3.31 0.21
C GLY A 23 -12.89 -1.97 -0.51
N TYR A 24 -12.78 -2.00 -1.83
CA TYR A 24 -12.88 -0.83 -2.70
C TYR A 24 -14.24 -0.12 -2.61
N TYR A 25 -15.34 -0.88 -2.68
CA TYR A 25 -16.68 -0.30 -2.77
C TYR A 25 -17.14 0.42 -1.49
N LYS A 26 -16.76 -0.09 -0.31
CA LYS A 26 -17.16 0.47 0.99
C LYS A 26 -16.26 1.59 1.50
N THR A 27 -15.15 1.87 0.82
CA THR A 27 -14.22 2.94 1.18
C THR A 27 -14.55 4.20 0.36
N THR A 28 -14.54 5.38 1.01
CA THR A 28 -14.78 6.67 0.37
C THR A 28 -13.64 7.65 0.62
N ASN A 29 -13.48 8.66 -0.24
CA ASN A 29 -12.47 9.71 -0.07
C ASN A 29 -12.66 10.49 1.23
N GLU A 30 -13.90 10.65 1.70
CA GLU A 30 -14.22 11.29 2.99
C GLU A 30 -13.72 10.48 4.18
N MET A 31 -13.85 9.15 4.14
CA MET A 31 -13.31 8.28 5.19
C MET A 31 -11.79 8.45 5.29
N VAL A 32 -11.09 8.44 4.15
CA VAL A 32 -9.63 8.63 4.12
C VAL A 32 -9.24 10.01 4.63
N ALA A 33 -9.91 11.08 4.17
CA ALA A 33 -9.66 12.44 4.64
C ALA A 33 -9.82 12.57 6.16
N LYS A 34 -10.87 11.94 6.71
CA LYS A 34 -11.14 11.90 8.15
C LYS A 34 -10.02 11.20 8.92
N GLU A 35 -9.57 10.03 8.47
CA GLU A 35 -8.50 9.27 9.14
C GLU A 35 -7.15 10.01 9.13
N VAL A 36 -6.84 10.74 8.06
CA VAL A 36 -5.59 11.52 7.93
C VAL A 36 -5.73 12.92 8.59
N ARG A 37 -6.92 13.26 9.11
CA ARG A 37 -7.27 14.55 9.72
C ARG A 37 -7.02 15.73 8.78
N VAL A 38 -7.50 15.61 7.55
CA VAL A 38 -7.46 16.65 6.51
C VAL A 38 -8.84 16.86 5.91
N THR A 39 -9.00 17.94 5.14
CA THR A 39 -10.25 18.19 4.43
C THR A 39 -10.34 17.31 3.18
N GLN A 40 -11.55 16.99 2.75
CA GLN A 40 -11.76 16.23 1.51
C GLN A 40 -11.18 16.95 0.27
N PRO A 41 -11.30 18.30 0.09
CA PRO A 41 -10.61 19.00 -0.98
C PRO A 41 -9.08 18.85 -0.96
N PHE A 42 -8.47 18.71 0.22
CA PHE A 42 -7.04 18.47 0.34
C PHE A 42 -6.64 17.07 -0.16
N VAL A 43 -7.48 16.05 0.02
CA VAL A 43 -7.25 14.73 -0.61
C VAL A 43 -7.40 14.83 -2.13
N TYR A 44 -8.41 15.58 -2.62
CA TYR A 44 -8.61 15.82 -4.06
C TYR A 44 -7.45 16.57 -4.73
N HIS A 45 -6.64 17.31 -3.97
CA HIS A 45 -5.41 17.90 -4.48
C HIS A 45 -4.38 16.84 -4.94
N PHE A 46 -4.35 15.68 -4.28
CA PHE A 46 -3.42 14.59 -4.61
C PHE A 46 -4.05 13.51 -5.49
N PHE A 47 -5.35 13.25 -5.34
CA PHE A 47 -6.05 12.18 -6.04
C PHE A 47 -7.41 12.68 -6.54
N LYS A 48 -7.58 12.77 -7.86
CA LYS A 48 -8.80 13.30 -8.50
C LYS A 48 -9.98 12.36 -8.33
N SER A 49 -9.73 11.07 -8.11
CA SER A 49 -10.77 10.06 -7.91
C SER A 49 -10.36 9.01 -6.86
N LYS A 50 -11.36 8.27 -6.38
CA LYS A 50 -11.12 7.09 -5.53
C LYS A 50 -10.30 6.02 -6.26
N GLU A 51 -10.52 5.87 -7.56
CA GLU A 51 -9.79 4.94 -8.41
C GLU A 51 -8.30 5.30 -8.49
N GLU A 52 -7.96 6.57 -8.71
CA GLU A 52 -6.56 7.01 -8.74
C GLU A 52 -5.85 6.77 -7.39
N MET A 53 -6.55 7.05 -6.28
CA MET A 53 -6.04 6.75 -4.94
C MET A 53 -5.87 5.24 -4.71
N PHE A 54 -6.80 4.42 -5.22
CA PHE A 54 -6.74 2.97 -5.11
C PHE A 54 -5.57 2.39 -5.91
N ILE A 55 -5.35 2.86 -7.14
CA ILE A 55 -4.19 2.47 -7.96
C ILE A 55 -2.88 2.80 -7.23
N ALA A 56 -2.76 4.01 -6.66
CA ALA A 56 -1.57 4.38 -5.90
C ALA A 56 -1.33 3.49 -4.66
N VAL A 57 -2.40 2.99 -4.03
CA VAL A 57 -2.31 2.01 -2.94
C VAL A 57 -1.85 0.65 -3.45
N LEU A 58 -2.39 0.18 -4.58
CA LEU A 58 -1.95 -1.07 -5.21
C LEU A 58 -0.47 -0.99 -5.59
N ASP A 59 -0.04 0.12 -6.20
CA ASP A 59 1.36 0.33 -6.58
C ASP A 59 2.29 0.23 -5.35
N LYS A 60 1.91 0.84 -4.22
CA LYS A 60 2.67 0.73 -2.96
C LYS A 60 2.76 -0.72 -2.48
N ALA A 61 1.65 -1.46 -2.53
CA ALA A 61 1.60 -2.85 -2.11
C ALA A 61 2.45 -3.76 -3.02
N PHE A 62 2.34 -3.58 -4.34
CA PHE A 62 3.16 -4.30 -5.32
C PHE A 62 4.65 -3.99 -5.16
N GLN A 63 5.01 -2.72 -4.93
CA GLN A 63 6.41 -2.34 -4.70
C GLN A 63 7.00 -3.03 -3.48
N ARG A 64 6.23 -3.22 -2.39
CA ARG A 64 6.69 -4.01 -1.23
C ARG A 64 6.99 -5.45 -1.63
N LEU A 65 6.04 -6.10 -2.30
CA LEU A 65 6.16 -7.50 -2.70
C LEU A 65 7.38 -7.70 -3.62
N LEU A 66 7.51 -6.84 -4.63
CA LEU A 66 8.64 -6.85 -5.55
C LEU A 66 9.96 -6.62 -4.82
N ALA A 67 10.02 -5.63 -3.92
CA ALA A 67 11.24 -5.36 -3.16
C ALA A 67 11.67 -6.57 -2.31
N ALA A 68 10.73 -7.26 -1.67
CA ALA A 68 11.04 -8.45 -0.89
C ALA A 68 11.60 -9.57 -1.76
N PHE A 69 11.01 -9.84 -2.93
CA PHE A 69 11.50 -10.88 -3.83
C PHE A 69 12.81 -10.51 -4.53
N SER A 70 12.96 -9.25 -4.96
CA SER A 70 14.20 -8.76 -5.59
C SER A 70 15.38 -8.72 -4.62
N SER A 71 15.13 -8.69 -3.31
CA SER A 71 16.18 -8.77 -2.28
C SER A 71 16.73 -10.20 -2.07
N VAL A 72 16.10 -11.22 -2.66
CA VAL A 72 16.51 -12.62 -2.51
C VAL A 72 17.65 -12.93 -3.49
N GLU A 73 18.88 -12.79 -3.00
CA GLU A 73 20.10 -13.15 -3.74
C GLU A 73 20.68 -14.46 -3.21
N VAL A 74 20.31 -15.59 -3.84
CA VAL A 74 20.79 -16.93 -3.47
C VAL A 74 21.01 -17.82 -4.70
N PRO A 75 21.79 -18.92 -4.58
CA PRO A 75 21.91 -19.91 -5.64
C PRO A 75 20.54 -20.43 -6.12
N ALA A 76 20.43 -20.76 -7.41
CA ALA A 76 19.17 -21.13 -8.06
C ALA A 76 18.37 -22.23 -7.35
N HIS A 77 19.06 -23.23 -6.79
CA HIS A 77 18.43 -24.35 -6.08
C HIS A 77 17.79 -23.95 -4.73
N LEU A 78 18.08 -22.75 -4.20
CA LEU A 78 17.52 -22.23 -2.94
C LEU A 78 16.51 -21.09 -3.16
N ILE A 79 16.32 -20.63 -4.40
CA ILE A 79 15.50 -19.44 -4.70
C ILE A 79 14.06 -19.63 -4.21
N VAL A 80 13.45 -20.78 -4.50
CA VAL A 80 12.05 -21.05 -4.13
C VAL A 80 11.87 -21.01 -2.61
N ASP A 81 12.75 -21.69 -1.86
CA ASP A 81 12.67 -21.73 -0.40
C ASP A 81 12.85 -20.32 0.21
N LYS A 82 13.82 -19.56 -0.30
CA LYS A 82 14.12 -18.22 0.20
C LYS A 82 13.05 -17.20 -0.17
N MET A 83 12.49 -17.27 -1.37
CA MET A 83 11.33 -16.48 -1.77
C MET A 83 10.10 -16.84 -0.92
N GLY A 84 9.89 -18.12 -0.61
CA GLY A 84 8.82 -18.57 0.28
C GLY A 84 8.96 -17.98 1.69
N LEU A 85 10.18 -17.95 2.25
CA LEU A 85 10.45 -17.29 3.53
C LEU A 85 10.21 -15.78 3.45
N ALA A 86 10.70 -15.11 2.42
CA ALA A 86 10.46 -13.68 2.22
C ALA A 86 8.96 -13.37 2.11
N PHE A 87 8.20 -14.21 1.40
CA PHE A 87 6.74 -14.07 1.31
C PHE A 87 6.05 -14.25 2.66
N ASN A 88 6.45 -15.27 3.43
CA ASN A 88 5.93 -15.51 4.78
C ASN A 88 6.19 -14.33 5.72
N ASP A 89 7.35 -13.68 5.62
CA ASP A 89 7.64 -12.47 6.39
C ASP A 89 6.68 -11.33 6.05
N ILE A 90 6.37 -11.12 4.77
CA ILE A 90 5.41 -10.10 4.36
C ILE A 90 4.00 -10.47 4.83
N LEU A 91 3.60 -11.75 4.75
CA LEU A 91 2.31 -12.21 5.23
C LEU A 91 2.12 -11.93 6.73
N ASN A 92 3.17 -12.11 7.53
CA ASN A 92 3.11 -11.92 8.98
C ASN A 92 3.19 -10.45 9.39
N ASN A 93 4.02 -9.63 8.72
CA ASN A 93 4.31 -8.26 9.14
C ASN A 93 3.52 -7.20 8.35
N ASN A 94 3.11 -7.51 7.12
CA ASN A 94 2.52 -6.58 6.17
C ASN A 94 1.24 -7.16 5.54
N ARG A 95 0.49 -7.96 6.29
CA ARG A 95 -0.73 -8.65 5.82
C ARG A 95 -1.68 -7.76 5.03
N LYS A 96 -1.89 -6.51 5.47
CA LYS A 96 -2.78 -5.56 4.79
C LYS A 96 -2.30 -5.20 3.38
N GLU A 97 -0.99 -5.10 3.18
CA GLU A 97 -0.41 -4.87 1.85
C GLU A 97 -0.61 -6.10 0.96
N ILE A 98 -0.50 -7.32 1.51
CA ILE A 98 -0.78 -8.56 0.75
C ILE A 98 -2.26 -8.68 0.36
N LEU A 99 -3.19 -8.33 1.27
CA LEU A 99 -4.63 -8.36 0.97
C LEU A 99 -5.04 -7.44 -0.18
N MET A 100 -4.20 -6.46 -0.54
CA MET A 100 -4.46 -5.58 -1.66
C MET A 100 -4.10 -6.20 -3.02
N VAL A 101 -3.20 -7.19 -3.04
CA VAL A 101 -2.64 -7.78 -4.26
C VAL A 101 -3.10 -9.22 -4.52
N MET A 102 -3.97 -9.77 -3.67
CA MET A 102 -4.58 -11.11 -3.79
C MET A 102 -6.09 -11.02 -4.00
#